data_AF-A0A9X2X0D2-F1
#
_entry.id   AF-A0A9X2X0D2-F1
#
_cell.length_a   1.000
_cell.length_b   1.000
_cell.length_c   1.000
_cell.angle_alpha   90.00
_cell.angle_beta   90.00
_cell.angle_gamma   90.00
#
_symmetry.space_group_name_H-M   'P 1'
#
loop_
_entity.id
_entity.type
_entity.pdbx_description
1 polymer ?
#
loop_
_entity_poly.entity_id
_entity_poly.type
_entity_poly.pdbx_seq_one_letter_code
_entity_poly.pdbx_strand_id
1 'polypeptide(L)'
;MNVTEWLNQFSPSPTLLVLIVLLVALLESLAVVGLLVPGIVILTAAASLAGHQDLPLPLLLAAAFAGATLGDGLSFWLGYSQRERVHRMWPFTRHPEWLARGVDFFKRYGDLSILIGRFVGPVRPIVPMVAGMLHMPTWRFAAVNIASALLWAPAYLLPGYLLGHSWDKLLALPASSERWLVTLGLMLIMLGVGFSWFRHHLGRGGWVYMRLARFSRTTPRRRRLWLALGAAHPRNEIPLASLALLVASLVALCGWTLWVLEHPAPSLPMDRQIQALLAPLADSWLGEFSNFMALSGDVLGIIALAMPWLVWLLFSRRIAAFLHISSALVGVGSANLVFKHLAGRARPDTPDYLMGSFSYPSAHTSTSIVLIGLAAAFTAEALPVKRRMWVYWGATLVCLPMALSRLVLGVHWASDLIGGALLGLVVCAITRLSYQRFVHVPLTPCPWPPLVVTSLLLLAARIVWLPYV
;
A
#
# COMPACT_ATOMS: atom_id res chain seq x y z
N MET A 1 -6.29 -18.51 -35.63
CA MET A 1 -6.73 -18.72 -34.24
C MET A 1 -6.15 -17.62 -33.40
N ASN A 2 -7.01 -16.69 -32.97
CA ASN A 2 -6.59 -15.67 -32.01
C ASN A 2 -6.31 -16.33 -30.66
N VAL A 3 -5.40 -15.76 -29.87
CA VAL A 3 -5.07 -16.25 -28.50
C VAL A 3 -6.33 -16.35 -27.64
N THR A 4 -7.30 -15.46 -27.85
CA THR A 4 -8.62 -15.48 -27.20
C THR A 4 -9.47 -16.68 -27.59
N GLU A 5 -9.46 -17.12 -28.85
CA GLU A 5 -10.19 -18.33 -29.29
C GLU A 5 -9.56 -19.61 -28.74
N TRP A 6 -8.22 -19.65 -28.64
CA TRP A 6 -7.50 -20.76 -28.03
C TRP A 6 -7.73 -20.83 -26.51
N LEU A 7 -7.71 -19.69 -25.82
CA LEU A 7 -8.02 -19.61 -24.38
C LEU A 7 -9.48 -19.95 -24.08
N ASN A 8 -10.43 -19.55 -24.93
CA ASN A 8 -11.84 -19.89 -24.76
C ASN A 8 -12.12 -21.40 -24.88
N GLN A 9 -11.32 -22.15 -25.65
CA GLN A 9 -11.44 -23.61 -25.70
C GLN A 9 -11.02 -24.30 -24.39
N PHE A 10 -10.15 -23.68 -23.59
CA PHE A 10 -9.72 -24.18 -22.29
C PHE A 10 -10.37 -23.44 -21.11
N SER A 11 -11.24 -22.47 -21.39
CA SER A 11 -11.89 -21.67 -20.37
C SER A 11 -12.95 -22.51 -19.66
N PRO A 12 -12.81 -22.77 -18.34
CA PRO A 12 -13.77 -23.56 -17.59
C PRO A 12 -15.16 -22.93 -17.65
N SER A 13 -16.20 -23.76 -17.65
CA SER A 13 -17.59 -23.29 -17.63
C SER A 13 -17.84 -22.36 -16.42
N PRO A 14 -18.78 -21.42 -16.52
CA PRO A 14 -19.07 -20.49 -15.42
C PRO A 14 -19.39 -21.21 -14.10
N THR A 15 -20.10 -22.34 -14.17
CA THR A 15 -20.41 -23.19 -13.02
C THR A 15 -19.18 -23.89 -12.45
N LEU A 16 -18.25 -24.33 -13.31
CA LEU A 16 -16.99 -24.93 -12.90
C LEU A 16 -16.10 -23.90 -12.21
N LEU A 17 -16.07 -22.63 -12.64
CA LEU A 17 -15.33 -21.57 -11.96
C LEU A 17 -15.83 -21.32 -10.54
N VAL A 18 -17.16 -21.25 -10.35
CA VAL A 18 -17.77 -21.13 -9.02
C VAL A 18 -17.39 -22.32 -8.13
N LEU A 19 -17.42 -23.54 -8.70
CA LEU A 19 -17.01 -24.75 -7.99
C LEU A 19 -15.51 -24.75 -7.64
N ILE A 20 -14.65 -24.32 -8.57
CA ILE A 20 -13.20 -24.18 -8.33
C ILE A 20 -12.96 -23.21 -7.19
N VAL A 21 -13.61 -22.04 -7.20
CA VAL A 21 -13.47 -21.05 -6.12
C VAL A 21 -13.93 -21.62 -4.78
N LEU A 22 -15.06 -22.31 -4.73
CA LEU A 22 -15.55 -22.98 -3.52
C LEU A 22 -14.55 -24.02 -3.00
N LEU A 23 -14.09 -24.92 -3.87
CA LEU A 23 -13.18 -26.00 -3.50
C LEU A 23 -11.80 -25.48 -3.10
N VAL A 24 -11.25 -24.53 -3.83
CA VAL A 24 -9.95 -23.94 -3.52
C VAL A 24 -10.04 -23.15 -2.21
N ALA A 25 -11.08 -22.35 -1.99
CA ALA A 25 -11.27 -21.65 -0.72
C ALA A 25 -11.40 -22.63 0.46
N LEU A 26 -12.12 -23.74 0.26
CA LEU A 26 -12.23 -24.81 1.25
C LEU A 26 -10.87 -25.46 1.55
N LEU A 27 -10.15 -25.89 0.52
CA LEU A 27 -8.86 -26.57 0.68
C LEU A 27 -7.79 -25.65 1.28
N GLU A 28 -7.79 -24.38 0.90
CA GLU A 28 -6.90 -23.36 1.45
C GLU A 28 -7.18 -23.08 2.94
N SER A 29 -8.44 -23.21 3.35
CA SER A 29 -8.88 -23.07 4.74
C SER A 29 -8.74 -24.35 5.57
N LEU A 30 -8.49 -25.50 4.93
CA LEU A 30 -8.20 -26.74 5.65
C LEU A 30 -6.80 -26.73 6.28
N ALA A 31 -6.72 -27.16 7.53
CA ALA A 31 -5.45 -27.42 8.20
C ALA A 31 -4.59 -28.37 7.37
N VAL A 32 -3.29 -28.11 7.32
CA VAL A 32 -2.28 -28.85 6.51
C VAL A 32 -2.39 -28.60 5.00
N VAL A 33 -3.58 -28.71 4.41
CA VAL A 33 -3.78 -28.55 2.96
C VAL A 33 -3.48 -27.11 2.54
N GLY A 34 -3.97 -26.13 3.30
CA GLY A 34 -3.71 -24.71 3.06
C GLY A 34 -2.26 -24.28 3.25
N LEU A 35 -1.39 -25.11 3.84
CA LEU A 35 0.06 -24.86 3.91
C LEU A 35 0.79 -25.28 2.63
N LEU A 36 0.22 -26.21 1.86
CA LEU A 36 0.84 -26.80 0.67
C LEU A 36 0.34 -26.16 -0.63
N VAL A 37 -0.94 -25.81 -0.67
CA VAL A 37 -1.57 -25.27 -1.87
C VAL A 37 -1.47 -23.73 -1.86
N PRO A 38 -0.91 -23.09 -2.91
CA PRO A 38 -0.90 -21.63 -3.05
C PRO A 38 -2.30 -21.12 -3.44
N GLY A 39 -3.26 -21.22 -2.52
CA GLY A 39 -4.67 -20.94 -2.76
C GLY A 39 -4.94 -19.52 -3.24
N ILE A 40 -4.25 -18.51 -2.69
CA ILE A 40 -4.34 -17.11 -3.11
C ILE A 40 -4.14 -16.96 -4.63
N VAL A 41 -3.09 -17.57 -5.18
CA VAL A 41 -2.76 -17.44 -6.61
C VAL A 41 -3.86 -18.03 -7.47
N ILE A 42 -4.34 -19.21 -7.09
CA ILE A 42 -5.40 -19.93 -7.82
C ILE A 42 -6.73 -19.18 -7.72
N LEU A 43 -7.08 -18.67 -6.54
CA LEU A 43 -8.31 -17.89 -6.33
C LEU A 43 -8.29 -16.58 -7.09
N THR A 44 -7.17 -15.85 -7.08
CA THR A 44 -7.06 -14.60 -7.84
C THR A 44 -7.13 -14.86 -9.34
N ALA A 45 -6.50 -15.94 -9.84
CA ALA A 45 -6.60 -16.34 -11.24
C ALA A 45 -8.04 -16.75 -11.62
N ALA A 46 -8.68 -17.60 -10.83
CA ALA A 46 -10.06 -18.03 -11.05
C ALA A 46 -11.04 -16.85 -10.97
N ALA A 47 -10.82 -15.91 -10.05
CA ALA A 47 -11.60 -14.69 -9.97
C ALA A 47 -11.42 -13.82 -11.21
N SER A 48 -10.20 -13.69 -11.74
CA SER A 48 -9.93 -12.97 -12.99
C SER A 48 -10.62 -13.62 -14.20
N LEU A 49 -10.56 -14.95 -14.31
CA LEU A 49 -11.30 -15.68 -15.34
C LEU A 49 -12.82 -15.46 -15.20
N ALA A 50 -13.34 -15.46 -13.97
CA ALA A 50 -14.75 -15.20 -13.71
C ALA A 50 -15.16 -13.77 -14.08
N GLY A 51 -14.31 -12.78 -13.79
CA GLY A 51 -14.54 -11.39 -14.19
C GLY A 51 -14.59 -11.21 -15.70
N HIS A 52 -13.73 -11.90 -16.44
CA HIS A 52 -13.73 -11.86 -17.92
C HIS A 52 -14.97 -12.52 -18.54
N GLN A 53 -15.59 -13.49 -17.85
CA GLN A 53 -16.84 -14.11 -18.28
C GLN A 53 -18.11 -13.38 -17.77
N ASP A 54 -17.96 -12.20 -17.16
CA ASP A 54 -19.06 -11.43 -16.55
C ASP A 54 -19.91 -12.24 -15.55
N LEU A 55 -19.28 -13.17 -14.81
CA LEU A 55 -19.97 -13.97 -13.80
C LEU A 55 -20.47 -13.07 -12.66
N PRO A 56 -21.73 -13.19 -12.19
CA PRO A 56 -22.24 -12.34 -11.13
C PRO A 56 -21.37 -12.40 -9.86
N LEU A 57 -20.72 -11.28 -9.53
CA LEU A 57 -19.81 -11.15 -8.39
C LEU A 57 -20.40 -11.67 -7.05
N PRO A 58 -21.68 -11.44 -6.71
CA PRO A 58 -22.26 -11.99 -5.48
C PRO A 58 -22.20 -13.52 -5.39
N LEU A 59 -22.34 -14.21 -6.53
CA LEU A 59 -22.28 -15.67 -6.58
C LEU A 59 -20.86 -16.17 -6.30
N LEU A 60 -19.86 -15.50 -6.88
CA LEU A 60 -18.45 -15.84 -6.67
C LEU A 60 -18.02 -15.60 -5.21
N LEU A 61 -18.44 -14.46 -4.64
CA LEU A 61 -18.19 -14.13 -3.23
C LEU A 61 -18.89 -15.11 -2.30
N ALA A 62 -20.13 -15.51 -2.59
CA ALA A 62 -20.85 -16.52 -1.81
C ALA A 62 -20.15 -17.88 -1.84
N ALA A 63 -19.62 -18.30 -2.99
CA ALA A 63 -18.87 -19.55 -3.14
C ALA A 63 -17.57 -19.54 -2.34
N ALA A 64 -16.78 -18.47 -2.41
CA ALA A 64 -15.56 -18.32 -1.62
C ALA A 64 -15.86 -18.25 -0.11
N PHE A 65 -16.89 -17.51 0.28
CA PHE A 65 -17.35 -17.41 1.66
C PHE A 65 -17.77 -18.79 2.21
N ALA A 66 -18.57 -19.54 1.46
CA ALA A 66 -19.01 -20.87 1.85
C ALA A 66 -17.83 -21.84 1.97
N GLY A 67 -16.94 -21.87 0.97
CA GLY A 67 -15.74 -22.71 0.98
C GLY A 67 -14.85 -22.42 2.19
N ALA A 68 -14.49 -21.16 2.42
CA ALA A 68 -13.64 -20.76 3.54
C ALA A 68 -14.27 -21.07 4.91
N THR A 69 -15.57 -20.81 5.07
CA THR A 69 -16.30 -21.08 6.32
C THR A 69 -16.32 -22.58 6.63
N LEU A 70 -16.58 -23.41 5.61
CA LEU A 70 -16.58 -24.87 5.73
C LEU A 70 -15.19 -25.42 6.03
N GLY A 71 -14.15 -24.96 5.32
CA GLY A 71 -12.77 -25.42 5.53
C GLY A 71 -12.25 -25.12 6.95
N ASP A 72 -12.49 -23.91 7.45
CA ASP A 72 -12.12 -23.54 8.81
C ASP A 72 -12.96 -24.32 9.84
N GLY A 73 -14.25 -24.55 9.56
CA GLY A 73 -15.14 -25.35 10.39
C GLY A 73 -14.68 -26.80 10.53
N LEU A 74 -14.28 -27.43 9.42
CA LEU A 74 -13.69 -28.77 9.42
C LEU A 74 -12.39 -28.82 10.23
N SER A 75 -11.53 -27.81 10.05
CA SER A 75 -10.27 -27.70 10.79
C SER A 75 -10.49 -27.54 12.29
N PHE A 76 -11.44 -26.70 12.68
CA PHE A 76 -11.87 -26.53 14.07
C PHE A 76 -12.41 -27.83 14.65
N TRP A 77 -13.29 -28.52 13.92
CA TRP A 77 -13.87 -29.78 14.37
C TRP A 77 -12.82 -30.89 14.53
N LEU A 78 -11.85 -30.97 13.62
CA LEU A 78 -10.69 -31.86 13.77
C LEU A 78 -9.90 -31.55 15.04
N GLY A 79 -9.64 -30.27 15.32
CA GLY A 79 -8.97 -29.84 16.54
C GLY A 79 -9.76 -30.16 17.82
N TYR A 80 -11.07 -29.97 17.78
CA TYR A 80 -11.99 -30.20 18.91
C TYR A 80 -12.14 -31.69 19.23
N SER A 81 -12.32 -32.54 18.21
CA SER A 81 -12.57 -33.98 18.38
C SER A 81 -11.30 -34.80 18.63
N GLN A 82 -10.14 -34.40 18.08
CA GLN A 82 -8.93 -35.25 18.03
C GLN A 82 -7.70 -34.63 18.72
N ARG A 83 -7.89 -33.76 19.72
CA ARG A 83 -6.84 -33.02 20.44
C ARG A 83 -5.54 -33.79 20.69
N GLU A 84 -5.61 -34.99 21.27
CA GLU A 84 -4.44 -35.79 21.63
C GLU A 84 -3.73 -36.39 20.42
N ARG A 85 -4.47 -36.63 19.33
CA ARG A 85 -3.95 -37.19 18.09
C ARG A 85 -3.36 -36.13 17.17
N VAL A 86 -3.81 -34.87 17.23
CA VAL A 86 -3.31 -33.80 16.34
C VAL A 86 -1.80 -33.64 16.41
N HIS A 87 -1.21 -33.70 17.62
CA HIS A 87 0.26 -33.64 17.80
C HIS A 87 1.00 -34.86 17.22
N ARG A 88 0.28 -35.96 17.00
CA ARG A 88 0.78 -37.24 16.49
C ARG A 88 0.44 -37.45 15.01
N MET A 89 -0.29 -36.53 14.37
CA MET A 89 -0.59 -36.57 12.95
C MET A 89 0.52 -35.92 12.12
N TRP A 90 0.83 -36.51 10.97
CA TRP A 90 1.64 -35.84 9.96
C TRP A 90 0.87 -34.62 9.41
N PRO A 91 1.49 -33.45 9.21
CA PRO A 91 2.92 -33.12 9.31
C PRO A 91 3.36 -32.56 10.68
N PHE A 92 2.45 -32.43 11.67
CA PHE A 92 2.76 -31.84 12.97
C PHE A 92 3.77 -32.65 13.80
N THR A 93 3.92 -33.94 13.51
CA THR A 93 5.01 -34.78 14.06
C THR A 93 6.39 -34.37 13.57
N ARG A 94 6.51 -33.90 12.32
CA ARG A 94 7.78 -33.41 11.75
C ARG A 94 8.01 -31.94 12.02
N HIS A 95 6.94 -31.16 12.12
CA HIS A 95 6.95 -29.71 12.31
C HIS A 95 6.10 -29.28 13.52
N PRO A 96 6.46 -29.67 14.75
CA PRO A 96 5.72 -29.30 15.95
C PRO A 96 5.68 -27.78 16.19
N GLU A 97 6.65 -27.04 15.64
CA GLU A 97 6.73 -25.59 15.72
C GLU A 97 5.59 -24.85 15.02
N TRP A 98 4.89 -25.49 14.07
CA TRP A 98 3.72 -24.91 13.40
C TRP A 98 2.55 -24.81 14.36
N LEU A 99 2.30 -25.89 15.08
CA LEU A 99 1.25 -25.97 16.08
C LEU A 99 1.56 -25.05 17.27
N ALA A 100 2.82 -25.06 17.75
CA ALA A 100 3.27 -24.17 18.82
C ALA A 100 3.05 -22.68 18.47
N ARG A 101 3.40 -22.27 17.24
CA ARG A 101 3.14 -20.91 16.75
C ARG A 101 1.65 -20.58 16.71
N GLY A 102 0.80 -21.52 16.29
CA GLY A 102 -0.65 -21.35 16.33
C GLY A 102 -1.19 -21.17 17.75
N VAL A 103 -0.70 -21.95 18.71
CA VAL A 103 -1.06 -21.84 20.14
C VAL A 103 -0.61 -20.49 20.71
N ASP A 104 0.63 -20.08 20.47
CA ASP A 104 1.14 -18.78 20.93
C ASP A 104 0.37 -17.62 20.33
N PHE A 105 -0.01 -17.73 19.05
CA PHE A 105 -0.84 -16.75 18.37
C PHE A 105 -2.24 -16.68 18.98
N PHE A 106 -2.88 -17.83 19.23
CA PHE A 106 -4.18 -17.90 19.89
C PHE A 106 -4.13 -17.33 21.32
N LYS A 107 -3.10 -17.67 22.12
CA LYS A 107 -2.90 -17.10 23.46
C LYS A 107 -2.75 -15.59 23.45
N ARG A 108 -2.12 -15.03 22.41
CA ARG A 108 -1.86 -13.59 22.29
C ARG A 108 -3.09 -12.79 21.85
N TYR A 109 -3.88 -13.33 20.93
CA TYR A 109 -4.99 -12.60 20.29
C TYR A 109 -6.39 -13.09 20.70
N GLY A 110 -6.49 -14.20 21.43
CA GLY A 110 -7.75 -14.80 21.87
C GLY A 110 -8.65 -15.14 20.70
N ASP A 111 -9.95 -14.88 20.83
CA ASP A 111 -10.97 -15.15 19.81
C ASP A 111 -10.68 -14.41 18.49
N LEU A 112 -10.09 -13.21 18.56
CA LEU A 112 -9.69 -12.43 17.37
C LEU A 112 -8.57 -13.08 16.56
N SER A 113 -7.91 -14.12 17.11
CA SER A 113 -6.91 -14.88 16.36
C SER A 113 -7.48 -15.50 15.09
N ILE A 114 -8.74 -15.91 15.07
CA ILE A 114 -9.37 -16.49 13.86
C ILE A 114 -9.47 -15.44 12.77
N LEU A 115 -9.92 -14.22 13.11
CA LEU A 115 -10.01 -13.10 12.18
C LEU A 115 -8.64 -12.64 11.69
N ILE A 116 -7.72 -12.36 12.60
CA ILE A 116 -6.40 -11.81 12.26
C ILE A 116 -5.55 -12.88 11.56
N GLY A 117 -5.60 -14.13 12.06
CA GLY A 117 -4.85 -15.26 11.56
C GLY A 117 -5.15 -15.56 10.09
N ARG A 118 -6.38 -15.31 9.64
CA ARG A 118 -6.80 -15.48 8.24
C ARG A 118 -6.03 -14.57 7.25
N PHE A 119 -5.46 -13.45 7.71
CA PHE A 119 -4.61 -12.56 6.91
C PHE A 119 -3.10 -12.78 7.14
N VAL A 120 -2.72 -13.75 7.97
CA VAL A 120 -1.31 -14.06 8.29
C VAL A 120 -0.97 -15.45 7.77
N GLY A 121 -0.42 -15.50 6.55
CA GLY A 121 -0.17 -16.73 5.78
C GLY A 121 0.36 -17.93 6.57
N PRO A 122 1.47 -17.82 7.33
CA PRO A 122 2.06 -18.98 8.01
C PRO A 122 1.24 -19.61 9.14
N VAL A 123 0.30 -18.88 9.73
CA VAL A 123 -0.54 -19.39 10.84
C VAL A 123 -1.98 -19.64 10.43
N ARG A 124 -2.43 -19.07 9.30
CA ARG A 124 -3.81 -19.14 8.80
C ARG A 124 -4.43 -20.54 8.88
N PRO A 125 -3.83 -21.61 8.30
CA PRO A 125 -4.49 -22.92 8.24
C PRO A 125 -4.50 -23.64 9.60
N ILE A 126 -3.72 -23.16 10.57
CA ILE A 126 -3.49 -23.83 11.85
C ILE A 126 -4.40 -23.24 12.94
N VAL A 127 -4.71 -21.95 12.88
CA VAL A 127 -5.45 -21.23 13.93
C VAL A 127 -6.85 -21.82 14.19
N PRO A 128 -7.70 -22.12 13.19
CA PRO A 128 -9.01 -22.72 13.44
C PRO A 128 -8.91 -24.07 14.17
N MET A 129 -7.94 -24.90 13.78
CA MET A 129 -7.68 -26.19 14.43
C MET A 129 -7.20 -26.00 15.88
N VAL A 130 -6.29 -25.05 16.13
CA VAL A 130 -5.83 -24.72 17.49
C VAL A 130 -6.98 -24.20 18.36
N ALA A 131 -7.88 -23.39 17.81
CA ALA A 131 -9.07 -22.92 18.53
C ALA A 131 -9.96 -24.09 18.98
N GLY A 132 -10.12 -25.10 18.12
CA GLY A 132 -10.80 -26.35 18.46
C GLY A 132 -10.09 -27.14 19.57
N MET A 133 -8.77 -27.30 19.46
CA MET A 133 -7.97 -28.01 20.47
C MET A 133 -8.04 -27.36 21.86
N LEU A 134 -8.16 -26.03 21.89
CA LEU A 134 -8.31 -25.24 23.11
C LEU A 134 -9.77 -25.14 23.59
N HIS A 135 -10.71 -25.88 22.99
CA HIS A 135 -12.12 -25.93 23.37
C HIS A 135 -12.81 -24.55 23.35
N MET A 136 -12.49 -23.73 22.35
CA MET A 136 -13.26 -22.51 22.12
C MET A 136 -14.74 -22.88 21.88
N PRO A 137 -15.71 -22.21 22.52
CA PRO A 137 -17.13 -22.48 22.31
C PRO A 137 -17.50 -22.39 20.83
N THR A 138 -18.21 -23.40 20.32
CA THR A 138 -18.53 -23.55 18.88
C THR A 138 -19.27 -22.35 18.30
N TRP A 139 -20.19 -21.74 19.07
CA TRP A 139 -20.93 -20.56 18.64
C TRP A 139 -20.03 -19.32 18.50
N ARG A 140 -19.04 -19.15 19.40
CA ARG A 140 -18.06 -18.06 19.31
C ARG A 140 -17.16 -18.25 18.10
N PHE A 141 -16.70 -19.48 17.89
CA PHE A 141 -15.91 -19.83 16.72
C PHE A 141 -16.69 -19.53 15.43
N ALA A 142 -17.93 -20.00 15.33
CA ALA A 142 -18.78 -19.78 14.17
C ALA A 142 -18.99 -18.28 13.88
N ALA A 143 -19.31 -17.48 14.90
CA ALA A 143 -19.51 -16.03 14.74
C ALA A 143 -18.25 -15.33 14.20
N VAL A 144 -17.08 -15.60 14.78
CA VAL A 144 -15.81 -15.00 14.33
C VAL A 144 -15.38 -15.54 12.95
N ASN A 145 -15.58 -16.83 12.69
CA ASN A 145 -15.27 -17.45 11.40
C ASN A 145 -16.13 -16.86 10.26
N ILE A 146 -17.43 -16.72 10.48
CA ILE A 146 -18.36 -16.10 9.52
C ILE A 146 -17.96 -14.63 9.27
N ALA A 147 -17.78 -13.83 10.33
CA ALA A 147 -17.39 -12.43 10.19
C ALA A 147 -16.07 -12.27 9.44
N SER A 148 -15.09 -13.13 9.75
CA SER A 148 -13.79 -13.11 9.06
C SER A 148 -13.87 -13.61 7.61
N ALA A 149 -14.79 -14.51 7.27
CA ALA A 149 -14.92 -15.06 5.92
C ALA A 149 -15.56 -14.02 5.01
N LEU A 150 -16.52 -13.27 5.56
CA LEU A 150 -17.18 -12.17 4.89
C LEU A 150 -16.20 -11.03 4.54
N LEU A 151 -15.21 -10.78 5.41
CA LEU A 151 -14.17 -9.79 5.14
C LEU A 151 -13.10 -10.32 4.16
N TRP A 152 -12.77 -11.61 4.27
CA TRP A 152 -11.72 -12.24 3.48
C TRP A 152 -12.10 -12.46 2.01
N ALA A 153 -13.32 -12.92 1.73
CA ALA A 153 -13.72 -13.25 0.36
C ALA A 153 -13.61 -12.04 -0.60
N PRO A 154 -14.13 -10.84 -0.28
CA PRO A 154 -13.92 -9.66 -1.12
C PRO A 154 -12.46 -9.25 -1.20
N ALA A 155 -11.70 -9.31 -0.10
CA ALA A 155 -10.31 -8.87 -0.08
C ALA A 155 -9.41 -9.64 -1.06
N TYR A 156 -9.69 -10.94 -1.29
CA TYR A 156 -8.87 -11.80 -2.15
C TYR A 156 -9.44 -11.99 -3.56
N LEU A 157 -10.76 -12.00 -3.73
CA LEU A 157 -11.38 -12.21 -5.04
C LEU A 157 -11.57 -10.92 -5.81
N LEU A 158 -11.91 -9.81 -5.15
CA LEU A 158 -12.27 -8.57 -5.82
C LEU A 158 -11.14 -8.02 -6.71
N PRO A 159 -9.85 -7.99 -6.29
CA PRO A 159 -8.77 -7.55 -7.16
C PRO A 159 -8.65 -8.38 -8.44
N GLY A 160 -8.78 -9.71 -8.34
CA GLY A 160 -8.73 -10.60 -9.49
C GLY A 160 -9.94 -10.43 -10.40
N TYR A 161 -11.14 -10.47 -9.84
CA TYR A 161 -12.39 -10.31 -10.58
C TYR A 161 -12.45 -9.00 -11.34
N LEU A 162 -12.10 -7.89 -10.69
CA LEU A 162 -12.12 -6.57 -11.32
C LEU A 162 -11.05 -6.42 -12.41
N LEU A 163 -9.87 -7.05 -12.25
CA LEU A 163 -8.86 -7.14 -13.30
C LEU A 163 -9.42 -7.88 -14.53
N GLY A 164 -10.07 -9.02 -14.32
CA GLY A 164 -10.71 -9.81 -15.36
C GLY A 164 -11.84 -9.09 -16.09
N HIS A 165 -12.70 -8.40 -15.34
CA HIS A 165 -13.81 -7.63 -15.91
C HIS A 165 -13.35 -6.42 -16.73
N SER A 166 -12.13 -5.93 -16.47
CA SER A 166 -11.51 -4.86 -17.27
C SER A 166 -10.66 -5.39 -18.41
N TRP A 167 -10.56 -6.71 -18.57
CA TRP A 167 -9.59 -7.37 -19.43
C TRP A 167 -9.85 -7.09 -20.91
N ASP A 168 -11.11 -7.08 -21.35
CA ASP A 168 -11.46 -6.77 -22.74
C ASP A 168 -11.12 -5.32 -23.12
N LYS A 169 -11.25 -4.38 -22.17
CA LYS A 169 -10.81 -2.99 -22.34
C LYS A 169 -9.27 -2.87 -22.33
N LEU A 170 -8.58 -3.74 -21.60
CA LEU A 170 -7.10 -3.83 -21.57
C LEU A 170 -6.52 -4.51 -22.83
N LEU A 171 -7.21 -5.50 -23.42
CA LEU A 171 -6.80 -6.20 -24.64
C LEU A 171 -7.11 -5.43 -25.93
N ALA A 172 -8.02 -4.45 -25.89
CA ALA A 172 -8.19 -3.47 -26.96
C ALA A 172 -6.96 -2.55 -27.13
N LEU A 173 -5.97 -2.65 -26.23
CA LEU A 173 -4.68 -1.98 -26.36
C LEU A 173 -3.80 -2.74 -27.38
N PRO A 174 -3.09 -2.04 -28.27
CA PRO A 174 -2.24 -2.70 -29.27
C PRO A 174 -1.23 -3.63 -28.59
N ALA A 175 -0.98 -4.83 -29.13
CA ALA A 175 -0.13 -5.89 -28.53
C ALA A 175 1.29 -5.45 -28.11
N SER A 176 1.76 -4.29 -28.57
CA SER A 176 2.97 -3.61 -28.06
C SER A 176 2.89 -3.18 -26.59
N SER A 177 1.69 -3.12 -26.02
CA SER A 177 1.35 -2.49 -24.73
C SER A 177 1.54 -3.39 -23.51
N GLU A 178 1.38 -4.71 -23.67
CA GLU A 178 1.54 -5.69 -22.58
C GLU A 178 2.93 -5.63 -21.96
N ARG A 179 3.96 -5.51 -22.81
CA ARG A 179 5.35 -5.35 -22.39
C ARG A 179 5.53 -4.12 -21.51
N TRP A 180 4.87 -3.01 -21.81
CA TRP A 180 5.00 -1.78 -21.04
C TRP A 180 4.34 -1.87 -19.66
N LEU A 181 3.17 -2.50 -19.55
CA LEU A 181 2.50 -2.71 -18.26
C LEU A 181 3.32 -3.61 -17.33
N VAL A 182 3.88 -4.71 -17.87
CA VAL A 182 4.79 -5.59 -17.12
C VAL A 182 6.07 -4.84 -16.74
N THR A 183 6.64 -4.06 -17.65
CA THR A 183 7.85 -3.26 -17.36
C THR A 183 7.60 -2.22 -16.28
N LEU A 184 6.46 -1.54 -16.30
CA LEU A 184 6.05 -0.57 -15.28
C LEU A 184 5.87 -1.25 -13.92
N GLY A 185 5.16 -2.39 -13.87
CA GLY A 185 4.98 -3.17 -12.65
C GLY A 185 6.32 -3.63 -12.05
N LEU A 186 7.20 -4.20 -12.88
CA LEU A 186 8.54 -4.61 -12.47
C LEU A 186 9.39 -3.42 -12.00
N MET A 187 9.32 -2.28 -12.70
CA MET A 187 10.04 -1.07 -12.33
C MET A 187 9.59 -0.56 -10.95
N LEU A 188 8.28 -0.53 -10.67
CA LEU A 188 7.75 -0.11 -9.37
C LEU A 188 8.17 -1.06 -8.24
N ILE A 189 8.16 -2.37 -8.49
CA ILE A 189 8.66 -3.37 -7.53
C ILE A 189 10.15 -3.17 -7.28
N MET A 190 10.95 -3.02 -8.34
CA MET A 190 12.40 -2.79 -8.24
C MET A 190 12.71 -1.49 -7.50
N LEU A 191 11.92 -0.44 -7.71
CA LEU A 191 12.08 0.84 -7.02
C LEU A 191 11.73 0.71 -5.53
N GLY A 192 10.66 0.00 -5.19
CA GLY A 192 10.28 -0.28 -3.79
C GLY A 192 11.29 -1.16 -3.06
N VAL A 193 11.76 -2.24 -3.70
CA VAL A 193 12.80 -3.13 -3.17
C VAL A 193 14.13 -2.39 -3.04
N GLY A 194 14.53 -1.64 -4.07
CA GLY A 194 15.74 -0.83 -4.10
C GLY A 194 15.75 0.24 -3.02
N PHE A 195 14.64 0.96 -2.84
CA PHE A 195 14.46 1.93 -1.75
C PHE A 195 14.62 1.25 -0.38
N SER A 196 13.98 0.10 -0.18
CA SER A 196 14.06 -0.65 1.07
C SER A 196 15.49 -1.14 1.36
N TRP A 197 16.14 -1.70 0.35
CA TRP A 197 17.52 -2.19 0.41
C TRP A 197 18.49 -1.05 0.71
N PHE A 198 18.41 0.06 -0.01
CA PHE A 198 19.30 1.21 0.18
C PHE A 198 19.12 1.83 1.57
N ARG A 199 17.89 2.03 2.01
CA ARG A 199 17.58 2.54 3.35
C ARG A 199 18.13 1.64 4.45
N HIS A 200 18.03 0.31 4.30
CA HIS A 200 18.58 -0.63 5.27
C HIS A 200 20.10 -0.42 5.43
N HIS A 201 20.81 -0.22 4.32
CA HIS A 201 22.25 -0.01 4.31
C HIS A 201 22.72 1.36 4.81
N LEU A 202 21.85 2.37 4.74
CA LEU A 202 22.09 3.70 5.31
C LEU A 202 21.76 3.79 6.81
N GLY A 203 21.07 2.79 7.37
CA GLY A 203 20.82 2.70 8.80
C GLY A 203 22.08 2.37 9.59
N ARG A 204 22.05 2.57 10.92
CA ARG A 204 23.21 2.36 11.83
C ARG A 204 23.89 0.99 11.72
N GLY A 205 23.12 -0.05 11.38
CA GLY A 205 23.63 -1.42 11.19
C GLY A 205 24.07 -1.74 9.76
N GLY A 206 23.90 -0.81 8.81
CA GLY A 206 24.20 -1.01 7.40
C GLY A 206 25.67 -0.77 7.06
N TRP A 207 26.16 -1.44 6.01
CA TRP A 207 27.56 -1.35 5.62
C TRP A 207 27.98 0.07 5.18
N VAL A 208 27.08 0.84 4.56
CA VAL A 208 27.37 2.22 4.11
C VAL A 208 27.58 3.13 5.31
N TYR A 209 26.68 3.06 6.31
CA TYR A 209 26.82 3.83 7.55
C TYR A 209 28.13 3.49 8.26
N MET A 210 28.45 2.20 8.39
CA MET A 210 29.69 1.75 9.04
C MET A 210 30.96 2.16 8.28
N ARG A 211 30.94 2.16 6.95
CA ARG A 211 32.09 2.65 6.14
C ARG A 211 32.28 4.15 6.30
N LEU A 212 31.21 4.94 6.21
CA LEU A 212 31.28 6.39 6.40
C LEU A 212 31.69 6.76 7.83
N ALA A 213 31.21 6.02 8.84
CA ALA A 213 31.60 6.20 10.23
C ALA A 213 33.08 5.86 10.48
N ARG A 214 33.64 4.85 9.78
CA ARG A 214 35.08 4.55 9.83
C ARG A 214 35.89 5.63 9.11
N PHE A 215 35.44 6.03 7.92
CA PHE A 215 36.07 7.06 7.12
C PHE A 215 36.10 8.42 7.84
N SER A 216 35.04 8.78 8.56
CA SER A 216 34.98 10.04 9.28
C SER A 216 35.97 10.15 10.43
N ARG A 217 36.45 9.01 10.96
CA ARG A 217 37.47 8.95 12.03
C ARG A 217 38.90 9.18 11.53
N THR A 218 39.13 9.20 10.21
CA THR A 218 40.48 9.33 9.62
C THR A 218 41.11 10.71 9.82
N THR A 219 40.32 11.77 9.99
CA THR A 219 40.84 13.15 10.12
C THR A 219 40.06 13.91 11.19
N PRO A 220 40.71 14.75 12.03
CA PRO A 220 40.02 15.51 13.08
C PRO A 220 38.86 16.38 12.57
N ARG A 221 39.02 17.00 11.40
CA ARG A 221 37.95 17.80 10.76
C ARG A 221 36.72 16.96 10.41
N ARG A 222 36.92 15.78 9.82
CA ARG A 222 35.85 14.85 9.44
C ARG A 222 35.12 14.31 10.67
N ARG A 223 35.86 14.03 11.75
CA ARG A 223 35.28 13.60 13.03
C ARG A 223 34.42 14.69 13.65
N ARG A 224 34.88 15.95 13.65
CA ARG A 224 34.08 17.09 14.12
C ARG A 224 32.78 17.24 13.33
N LEU A 225 32.85 17.17 12.00
CA LEU A 225 31.66 17.24 11.13
C LEU A 225 30.69 16.08 11.40
N TRP A 226 31.20 14.86 11.54
CA TRP A 226 30.40 13.69 11.88
C TRP A 226 29.67 13.85 13.21
N LEU A 227 30.36 14.33 14.24
CA LEU A 227 29.77 14.59 15.56
C LEU A 227 28.76 15.74 15.50
N ALA A 228 29.04 16.82 14.78
CA ALA A 228 28.11 17.94 14.63
C ALA A 228 26.80 17.52 13.93
N LEU A 229 26.89 16.68 12.90
CA LEU A 229 25.74 16.14 12.18
C LEU A 229 24.94 15.13 13.03
N GLY A 230 25.60 14.38 13.92
CA GLY A 230 24.97 13.41 14.81
C GLY A 230 24.39 14.02 16.08
N ALA A 231 24.94 15.13 16.57
CA ALA A 231 24.55 15.79 17.83
C ALA A 231 23.10 16.28 17.83
N ALA A 232 22.54 16.54 16.64
CA ALA A 232 21.15 16.94 16.46
C ALA A 232 20.14 15.81 16.73
N HIS A 233 20.57 14.55 16.76
CA HIS A 233 19.66 13.41 16.90
C HIS A 233 19.64 12.88 18.33
N PRO A 234 18.47 12.52 18.91
CA PRO A 234 18.37 12.03 20.30
C PRO A 234 19.23 10.80 20.61
N ARG A 235 19.64 10.04 19.59
CA ARG A 235 20.50 8.84 19.71
C ARG A 235 21.96 9.09 19.34
N ASN A 236 22.37 10.35 19.12
CA ASN A 236 23.68 10.73 18.56
C ASN A 236 24.00 9.99 17.24
N GLU A 237 23.00 9.81 16.39
CA GLU A 237 23.12 9.14 15.08
C GLU A 237 22.98 10.15 13.96
N ILE A 238 23.79 10.00 12.90
CA ILE A 238 23.60 10.82 11.70
C ILE A 238 22.36 10.30 10.95
N PRO A 239 21.42 11.18 10.56
CA PRO A 239 20.24 10.80 9.79
C PRO A 239 20.59 10.57 8.31
N LEU A 240 21.53 9.66 8.06
CA LEU A 240 22.11 9.41 6.75
C LEU A 240 21.05 9.01 5.71
N ALA A 241 20.03 8.25 6.13
CA ALA A 241 18.90 7.90 5.28
C ALA A 241 18.12 9.14 4.79
N SER A 242 17.82 10.10 5.67
CA SER A 242 17.11 11.33 5.29
C SER A 242 17.98 12.26 4.46
N LEU A 243 19.29 12.33 4.76
CA LEU A 243 20.23 13.14 3.98
C LEU A 243 20.41 12.58 2.57
N ALA A 244 20.62 11.27 2.44
CA ALA A 244 20.74 10.62 1.15
C ALA A 244 19.44 10.73 0.35
N LEU A 245 18.28 10.59 1.01
CA LEU A 245 16.99 10.82 0.37
C LEU A 245 16.89 12.25 -0.16
N LEU A 246 17.23 13.26 0.65
CA LEU A 246 17.20 14.66 0.23
C LEU A 246 18.08 14.90 -1.00
N VAL A 247 19.35 14.47 -0.95
CA VAL A 247 20.29 14.68 -2.06
C VAL A 247 19.81 13.96 -3.32
N ALA A 248 19.43 12.68 -3.20
CA ALA A 248 18.98 11.90 -4.34
C ALA A 248 17.69 12.47 -4.95
N SER A 249 16.68 12.80 -4.12
CA SER A 249 15.41 13.31 -4.63
C SER A 249 15.53 14.74 -5.15
N LEU A 250 16.41 15.58 -4.59
CA LEU A 250 16.66 16.92 -5.10
C LEU A 250 17.39 16.89 -6.44
N VAL A 251 18.46 16.10 -6.56
CA VAL A 251 19.19 15.94 -7.83
C VAL A 251 18.26 15.37 -8.90
N ALA A 252 17.48 14.34 -8.55
CA ALA A 252 16.49 13.77 -9.46
C ALA A 252 15.39 14.78 -9.82
N LEU A 253 14.87 15.56 -8.87
CA LEU A 253 13.86 16.59 -9.14
C LEU A 253 14.39 17.67 -10.10
N CYS A 254 15.60 18.16 -9.87
CA CYS A 254 16.24 19.14 -10.74
C CYS A 254 16.45 18.59 -12.14
N GLY A 255 17.08 17.41 -12.27
CA GLY A 255 17.32 16.78 -13.57
C GLY A 255 16.04 16.45 -14.31
N TRP A 256 15.04 15.88 -13.62
CA TRP A 256 13.74 15.55 -14.19
C TRP A 256 12.97 16.79 -14.64
N THR A 257 12.97 17.84 -13.81
CA THR A 257 12.29 19.10 -14.15
C THR A 257 12.95 19.76 -15.36
N LEU A 258 14.29 19.84 -15.42
CA LEU A 258 15.00 20.38 -16.59
C LEU A 258 14.64 19.60 -17.85
N TRP A 259 14.67 18.26 -17.78
CA TRP A 259 14.32 17.41 -18.91
C TRP A 259 12.86 17.61 -19.37
N VAL A 260 11.93 17.74 -18.41
CA VAL A 260 10.52 18.05 -18.67
C VAL A 260 10.33 19.43 -19.31
N LEU A 261 11.09 20.45 -18.88
CA LEU A 261 11.00 21.80 -19.42
C LEU A 261 11.56 21.90 -20.84
N GLU A 262 12.58 21.10 -21.18
CA GLU A 262 13.09 20.97 -22.54
C GLU A 262 12.12 20.26 -23.49
N HIS A 263 11.16 19.51 -22.94
CA HIS A 263 10.21 18.67 -23.68
C HIS A 263 8.76 19.06 -23.34
N PRO A 264 8.20 20.14 -23.94
CA PRO A 264 6.85 20.61 -23.66
C PRO A 264 5.79 19.56 -24.01
N ALA A 265 4.70 19.48 -23.25
CA ALA A 265 3.65 18.48 -23.50
C ALA A 265 2.99 18.65 -24.89
N PRO A 266 2.60 17.55 -25.57
CA PRO A 266 2.78 16.15 -25.20
C PRO A 266 4.06 15.53 -25.81
N SER A 267 5.22 16.18 -25.79
CA SER A 267 6.40 15.70 -26.53
C SER A 267 7.02 14.39 -26.02
N LEU A 268 6.85 14.05 -24.72
CA LEU A 268 7.45 12.86 -24.14
C LEU A 268 6.75 11.57 -24.62
N PRO A 269 7.47 10.62 -25.26
CA PRO A 269 6.86 9.38 -25.76
C PRO A 269 6.21 8.53 -24.67
N MET A 270 6.84 8.46 -23.49
CA MET A 270 6.31 7.76 -22.33
C MET A 270 4.95 8.32 -21.90
N ASP A 271 4.78 9.64 -21.90
CA ASP A 271 3.55 10.29 -21.49
C ASP A 271 2.39 9.94 -22.43
N ARG A 272 2.63 9.99 -23.75
CA ARG A 272 1.62 9.59 -24.75
C ARG A 272 1.25 8.12 -24.63
N GLN A 273 2.25 7.26 -24.48
CA GLN A 273 2.03 5.83 -24.40
C GLN A 273 1.22 5.49 -23.15
N ILE A 274 1.64 5.94 -21.97
CA ILE A 274 0.92 5.67 -20.72
C ILE A 274 -0.49 6.26 -20.77
N GLN A 275 -0.67 7.47 -21.32
CA GLN A 275 -1.99 8.08 -21.45
C GLN A 275 -2.90 7.25 -22.39
N ALA A 276 -2.38 6.77 -23.53
CA ALA A 276 -3.13 5.93 -24.45
C ALA A 276 -3.54 4.59 -23.83
N LEU A 277 -2.70 4.02 -22.94
CA LEU A 277 -3.01 2.79 -22.22
C LEU A 277 -4.11 2.96 -21.18
N LEU A 278 -4.14 4.11 -20.50
CA LEU A 278 -5.02 4.32 -19.35
C LEU A 278 -6.32 5.04 -19.69
N ALA A 279 -6.36 5.82 -20.78
CA ALA A 279 -7.56 6.55 -21.20
C ALA A 279 -8.81 5.65 -21.35
N PRO A 280 -8.75 4.44 -21.94
CA PRO A 280 -9.92 3.57 -22.04
C PRO A 280 -10.46 3.06 -20.69
N LEU A 281 -9.65 3.16 -19.62
CA LEU A 281 -10.01 2.71 -18.28
C LEU A 281 -10.78 3.78 -17.49
N ALA A 282 -10.83 5.02 -17.99
CA ALA A 282 -11.53 6.13 -17.34
C ALA A 282 -13.04 5.87 -17.19
N ASP A 283 -13.66 5.18 -18.15
CA ASP A 283 -15.10 4.84 -18.14
C ASP A 283 -15.37 3.45 -17.52
N SER A 284 -14.51 3.00 -16.61
CA SER A 284 -14.67 1.71 -15.91
C SER A 284 -14.73 1.93 -14.40
N TRP A 285 -14.89 0.85 -13.63
CA TRP A 285 -14.79 0.91 -12.16
C TRP A 285 -13.45 1.50 -11.70
N LEU A 286 -12.37 1.37 -12.50
CA LEU A 286 -11.08 2.02 -12.22
C LEU A 286 -11.20 3.54 -12.28
N GLY A 287 -12.04 4.08 -13.15
CA GLY A 287 -12.37 5.50 -13.21
C GLY A 287 -13.12 5.97 -11.98
N GLU A 288 -14.17 5.24 -11.56
CA GLU A 288 -14.91 5.53 -10.32
C GLU A 288 -13.99 5.49 -9.09
N PHE A 289 -13.17 4.45 -8.97
CA PHE A 289 -12.17 4.32 -7.92
C PHE A 289 -11.12 5.44 -8.00
N SER A 290 -10.73 5.84 -9.22
CA SER A 290 -9.80 6.95 -9.43
C SER A 290 -10.40 8.30 -9.03
N ASN A 291 -11.69 8.50 -9.27
CA ASN A 291 -12.43 9.67 -8.79
C ASN A 291 -12.52 9.69 -7.26
N PHE A 292 -12.82 8.55 -6.62
CA PHE A 292 -12.79 8.42 -5.16
C PHE A 292 -11.41 8.78 -4.59
N MET A 293 -10.35 8.26 -5.20
CA MET A 293 -8.97 8.59 -4.81
C MET A 293 -8.70 10.08 -5.04
N ALA A 294 -9.02 10.63 -6.22
CA ALA A 294 -8.88 12.05 -6.54
C ALA A 294 -9.50 12.97 -5.48
N LEU A 295 -10.76 12.73 -5.11
CA LEU A 295 -11.47 13.45 -4.05
C LEU A 295 -10.76 13.34 -2.70
N SER A 296 -10.13 12.20 -2.41
CA SER A 296 -9.39 11.98 -1.16
C SER A 296 -8.06 12.74 -1.10
N GLY A 297 -7.42 12.97 -2.25
CA GLY A 297 -6.11 13.63 -2.34
C GLY A 297 -6.17 15.12 -2.70
N ASP A 298 -7.35 15.70 -2.87
CA ASP A 298 -7.52 17.13 -3.11
C ASP A 298 -7.39 17.96 -1.82
N VAL A 299 -7.52 19.29 -1.91
CA VAL A 299 -7.31 20.16 -0.74
C VAL A 299 -8.25 19.81 0.42
N LEU A 300 -9.53 19.57 0.15
CA LEU A 300 -10.52 19.25 1.18
C LEU A 300 -10.30 17.85 1.76
N GLY A 301 -9.95 16.87 0.91
CA GLY A 301 -9.60 15.52 1.33
C GLY A 301 -8.34 15.49 2.21
N ILE A 302 -7.31 16.24 1.84
CA ILE A 302 -6.09 16.40 2.63
C ILE A 302 -6.38 17.09 3.97
N ILE A 303 -7.24 18.12 4.00
CA ILE A 303 -7.68 18.75 5.25
C ILE A 303 -8.43 17.73 6.12
N ALA A 304 -9.39 17.00 5.56
CA ALA A 304 -10.15 15.98 6.29
C ALA A 304 -9.24 14.89 6.90
N LEU A 305 -8.21 14.47 6.15
CA LEU A 305 -7.24 13.47 6.59
C LEU A 305 -6.22 14.01 7.61
N ALA A 306 -5.80 15.26 7.50
CA ALA A 306 -4.74 15.83 8.34
C ALA A 306 -5.27 16.52 9.61
N MET A 307 -6.46 17.11 9.58
CA MET A 307 -6.99 17.97 10.63
C MET A 307 -7.08 17.28 12.00
N PRO A 308 -7.61 16.05 12.15
CA PRO A 308 -7.66 15.38 13.44
C PRO A 308 -6.27 15.22 14.08
N TRP A 309 -5.27 14.91 13.26
CA TRP A 309 -3.88 14.74 13.69
C TRP A 309 -3.25 16.06 14.11
N LEU A 310 -3.41 17.12 13.30
CA LEU A 310 -2.87 18.44 13.60
C LEU A 310 -3.49 19.04 14.86
N VAL A 311 -4.82 18.89 15.03
CA VAL A 311 -5.55 19.31 16.22
C VAL A 311 -5.05 18.57 17.46
N TRP A 312 -4.90 17.24 17.36
CA TRP A 312 -4.35 16.44 18.46
C TRP A 312 -2.91 16.84 18.83
N LEU A 313 -2.05 17.08 17.84
CA LEU A 313 -0.67 17.53 18.08
C LEU A 313 -0.63 18.89 18.79
N LEU A 314 -1.53 19.80 18.43
CA LEU A 314 -1.64 21.11 19.05
C LEU A 314 -2.11 20.99 20.52
N PHE A 315 -3.20 20.27 20.78
CA PHE A 315 -3.73 20.07 22.14
C PHE A 315 -2.78 19.27 23.03
N SER A 316 -2.08 18.29 22.46
CA SER A 316 -1.07 17.49 23.18
C SER A 316 0.27 18.22 23.36
N ARG A 317 0.32 19.54 23.06
CA ARG A 317 1.50 20.40 23.17
C ARG A 317 2.72 19.90 22.39
N ARG A 318 2.51 19.13 21.31
CA ARG A 318 3.56 18.62 20.42
C ARG A 318 3.87 19.62 19.31
N ILE A 319 4.17 20.85 19.73
CA ILE A 319 4.27 22.03 18.84
C ILE A 319 5.30 21.84 17.73
N ALA A 320 6.46 21.24 18.03
CA ALA A 320 7.47 20.97 17.00
C ALA A 320 6.92 20.09 15.86
N ALA A 321 6.20 19.01 16.19
CA ALA A 321 5.63 18.11 15.18
C ALA A 321 4.49 18.79 14.41
N PHE A 322 3.63 19.54 15.11
CA PHE A 322 2.57 20.34 14.50
C PHE A 322 3.15 21.34 13.48
N LEU A 323 4.11 22.17 13.88
CA LEU A 323 4.72 23.17 13.00
C LEU A 323 5.39 22.52 11.79
N HIS A 324 6.15 21.44 11.98
CA HIS A 324 6.83 20.78 10.87
C HIS A 324 5.87 20.15 9.86
N ILE A 325 4.80 19.47 10.32
CA ILE A 325 3.83 18.86 9.40
C ILE A 325 3.01 19.94 8.69
N SER A 326 2.52 20.94 9.43
CA SER A 326 1.77 22.06 8.83
C SER A 326 2.61 22.84 7.82
N SER A 327 3.86 23.19 8.18
CA SER A 327 4.79 23.86 7.26
C SER A 327 5.15 23.00 6.05
N ALA A 328 5.21 21.67 6.19
CA ALA A 328 5.45 20.78 5.05
C ALA A 328 4.27 20.77 4.07
N LEU A 329 3.03 20.72 4.58
CA LEU A 329 1.82 20.74 3.75
C LEU A 329 1.63 22.08 3.03
N VAL A 330 1.84 23.19 3.75
CA VAL A 330 1.83 24.53 3.13
C VAL A 330 2.97 24.67 2.13
N GLY A 331 4.19 24.26 2.52
CA GLY A 331 5.39 24.37 1.69
C GLY A 331 5.30 23.58 0.38
N VAL A 332 4.77 22.36 0.41
CA VAL A 332 4.55 21.59 -0.84
C VAL A 332 3.48 22.23 -1.71
N GLY A 333 2.40 22.78 -1.13
CA GLY A 333 1.38 23.52 -1.87
C GLY A 333 1.94 24.75 -2.58
N SER A 334 2.71 25.57 -1.85
CA SER A 334 3.39 26.75 -2.40
C SER A 334 4.42 26.37 -3.46
N ALA A 335 5.21 25.31 -3.24
CA ALA A 335 6.18 24.84 -4.23
C ALA A 335 5.48 24.39 -5.51
N ASN A 336 4.38 23.64 -5.42
CA ASN A 336 3.60 23.25 -6.61
C ASN A 336 3.11 24.47 -7.39
N LEU A 337 2.61 25.51 -6.71
CA LEU A 337 2.18 26.74 -7.36
C LEU A 337 3.33 27.37 -8.16
N VAL A 338 4.50 27.53 -7.54
CA VAL A 338 5.68 28.09 -8.19
C VAL A 338 6.11 27.24 -9.38
N PHE A 339 6.29 25.93 -9.21
CA PHE A 339 6.72 25.06 -10.30
C PHE A 339 5.70 25.00 -11.44
N LYS A 340 4.41 25.08 -11.16
CA LYS A 340 3.35 25.16 -12.18
C LYS A 340 3.48 26.41 -13.05
N HIS A 341 3.69 27.56 -12.44
CA HIS A 341 3.89 28.81 -13.17
C HIS A 341 5.23 28.83 -13.93
N LEU A 342 6.28 28.23 -13.38
CA LEU A 342 7.57 28.12 -14.06
C LEU A 342 7.50 27.18 -15.27
N ALA A 343 6.76 26.08 -15.16
CA ALA A 343 6.71 25.06 -16.21
C ALA A 343 5.70 25.38 -17.31
N GLY A 344 4.58 26.04 -16.99
CA GLY A 344 3.55 26.38 -17.98
C GLY A 344 2.97 25.18 -18.73
N ARG A 345 3.08 23.96 -18.17
CA ARG A 345 2.80 22.72 -18.89
C ARG A 345 1.30 22.43 -18.97
N ALA A 346 0.80 22.23 -20.19
CA ALA A 346 -0.60 21.89 -20.46
C ALA A 346 -0.95 20.45 -20.03
N ARG A 347 -2.21 20.25 -19.62
CA ARG A 347 -2.77 18.95 -19.22
C ARG A 347 -3.16 18.09 -20.43
N PRO A 348 -3.27 16.76 -20.28
CA PRO A 348 -3.85 15.91 -21.32
C PRO A 348 -5.32 16.22 -21.55
N ASP A 349 -6.10 16.24 -20.47
CA ASP A 349 -7.49 16.70 -20.44
C ASP A 349 -7.68 17.75 -19.34
N THR A 350 -8.55 18.73 -19.58
CA THR A 350 -8.81 19.85 -18.66
C THR A 350 -10.30 19.95 -18.33
N PRO A 351 -10.78 19.18 -17.33
CA PRO A 351 -12.11 19.36 -16.77
C PRO A 351 -12.34 20.80 -16.30
N ASP A 352 -13.61 21.22 -16.23
CA ASP A 352 -14.00 22.58 -15.87
C ASP A 352 -13.36 23.07 -14.55
N TYR A 353 -13.31 22.23 -13.53
CA TYR A 353 -12.70 22.54 -12.23
C TYR A 353 -11.16 22.71 -12.27
N LEU A 354 -10.50 22.38 -13.39
CA LEU A 354 -9.06 22.55 -13.61
C LEU A 354 -8.73 23.60 -14.69
N MET A 355 -9.74 24.29 -15.22
CA MET A 355 -9.54 25.32 -16.24
C MET A 355 -8.57 26.40 -15.76
N GLY A 356 -7.60 26.75 -16.62
CA GLY A 356 -6.54 27.71 -16.31
C GLY A 356 -5.42 27.18 -15.39
N SER A 357 -5.41 25.89 -15.04
CA SER A 357 -4.36 25.30 -14.19
C SER A 357 -3.37 24.42 -14.96
N PHE A 358 -2.09 24.52 -14.62
CA PHE A 358 -1.03 23.71 -15.22
C PHE A 358 -0.91 22.30 -14.63
N SER A 359 -0.33 21.39 -15.41
CA SER A 359 -0.22 19.97 -15.08
C SER A 359 1.00 19.64 -14.19
N TYR A 360 2.14 20.31 -14.41
CA TYR A 360 3.41 19.93 -13.80
C TYR A 360 3.84 20.83 -12.63
N PRO A 361 4.30 20.26 -11.50
CA PRO A 361 4.17 18.87 -11.08
C PRO A 361 2.76 18.57 -10.55
N SER A 362 2.46 17.28 -10.37
CA SER A 362 1.18 16.83 -9.81
C SER A 362 1.07 17.17 -8.32
N ALA A 363 0.19 18.12 -8.00
CA ALA A 363 -0.11 18.54 -6.63
C ALA A 363 -0.64 17.36 -5.79
N HIS A 364 -1.64 16.63 -6.28
CA HIS A 364 -2.24 15.47 -5.61
C HIS A 364 -1.20 14.41 -5.22
N THR A 365 -0.26 14.11 -6.12
CA THR A 365 0.82 13.15 -5.88
C THR A 365 1.78 13.67 -4.81
N SER A 366 2.25 14.90 -4.94
CA SER A 366 3.21 15.49 -4.01
C SER A 366 2.64 15.69 -2.59
N THR A 367 1.40 16.17 -2.45
CA THR A 367 0.75 16.39 -1.15
C THR A 367 0.46 15.07 -0.45
N SER A 368 0.03 14.05 -1.20
CA SER A 368 -0.21 12.71 -0.67
C SER A 368 1.09 12.06 -0.18
N ILE A 369 2.19 12.20 -0.92
CA ILE A 369 3.51 11.73 -0.48
C ILE A 369 3.99 12.50 0.75
N VAL A 370 3.75 13.81 0.85
CA VAL A 370 4.09 14.58 2.06
C VAL A 370 3.25 14.13 3.26
N LEU A 371 1.93 14.05 3.12
CA LEU A 371 1.03 13.67 4.23
C LEU A 371 1.31 12.25 4.71
N ILE A 372 1.22 11.27 3.81
CA ILE A 372 1.34 9.85 4.13
C ILE A 372 2.80 9.48 4.41
N GLY A 373 3.75 10.03 3.64
CA GLY A 373 5.17 9.77 3.82
C GLY A 373 5.72 10.34 5.12
N LEU A 374 5.29 11.54 5.53
CA LEU A 374 5.61 12.05 6.86
C LEU A 374 4.96 11.20 7.94
N ALA A 375 3.66 10.92 7.86
CA ALA A 375 2.97 10.05 8.81
C ALA A 375 3.73 8.72 9.00
N ALA A 376 4.10 8.07 7.90
CA ALA A 376 4.92 6.86 7.90
C ALA A 376 6.28 7.05 8.56
N ALA A 377 6.97 8.16 8.29
CA ALA A 377 8.27 8.45 8.87
C ALA A 377 8.21 8.69 10.39
N PHE A 378 7.14 9.33 10.89
CA PHE A 378 6.89 9.52 12.32
C PHE A 378 6.49 8.20 13.00
N THR A 379 5.58 7.42 12.41
CA THR A 379 5.18 6.10 12.92
C THR A 379 6.37 5.14 12.97
N ALA A 380 7.19 5.10 11.93
CA ALA A 380 8.36 4.24 11.86
C ALA A 380 9.38 4.58 12.97
N GLU A 381 9.45 5.82 13.44
CA GLU A 381 10.35 6.21 14.52
C GLU A 381 10.01 5.52 15.85
N ALA A 382 8.71 5.34 16.12
CA ALA A 382 8.20 4.66 17.30
C ALA A 382 8.35 3.12 17.24
N LEU A 383 8.66 2.55 16.07
CA LEU A 383 8.74 1.10 15.87
C LEU A 383 10.17 0.56 15.87
N PRO A 384 10.36 -0.73 16.25
CA PRO A 384 11.62 -1.44 16.08
C PRO A 384 12.10 -1.45 14.62
N VAL A 385 13.41 -1.39 14.39
CA VAL A 385 14.03 -1.26 13.04
C VAL A 385 13.47 -2.27 12.03
N LYS A 386 13.27 -3.53 12.44
CA LYS A 386 12.72 -4.61 11.60
C LYS A 386 11.29 -4.34 11.10
N ARG A 387 10.49 -3.59 11.87
CA ARG A 387 9.10 -3.28 11.54
C ARG A 387 8.93 -1.98 10.76
N ARG A 388 9.94 -1.11 10.77
CA ARG A 388 9.89 0.19 10.08
C ARG A 388 9.63 0.05 8.59
N MET A 389 10.20 -0.98 7.95
CA MET A 389 10.02 -1.25 6.52
C MET A 389 8.54 -1.42 6.15
N TRP A 390 7.77 -2.17 6.94
CA TRP A 390 6.36 -2.42 6.67
C TRP A 390 5.50 -1.16 6.69
N VAL A 391 5.86 -0.16 7.50
CA VAL A 391 5.15 1.13 7.51
C VAL A 391 5.36 1.88 6.20
N TYR A 392 6.58 1.87 5.64
CA TYR A 392 6.85 2.52 4.36
C TYR A 392 6.17 1.78 3.20
N TRP A 393 6.14 0.45 3.21
CA TRP A 393 5.37 -0.31 2.22
C TRP A 393 3.88 -0.01 2.29
N GLY A 394 3.32 0.07 3.51
CA GLY A 394 1.93 0.49 3.71
C GLY A 394 1.68 1.91 3.16
N ALA A 395 2.59 2.84 3.41
CA ALA A 395 2.52 4.19 2.84
C ALA A 395 2.57 4.19 1.31
N THR A 396 3.49 3.43 0.71
CA THR A 396 3.57 3.28 -0.75
C THR A 396 2.28 2.68 -1.33
N LEU A 397 1.70 1.67 -0.65
CA LEU A 397 0.45 1.05 -1.07
C LEU A 397 -0.75 2.01 -1.06
N VAL A 398 -0.72 3.05 -0.22
CA VAL A 398 -1.76 4.10 -0.20
C VAL A 398 -1.44 5.22 -1.20
N CYS A 399 -0.20 5.68 -1.28
CA CYS A 399 0.20 6.77 -2.19
C CYS A 399 0.14 6.36 -3.66
N LEU A 400 0.46 5.11 -4.00
CA LEU A 400 0.58 4.68 -5.39
C LEU A 400 -0.77 4.68 -6.12
N PRO A 401 -1.86 4.08 -5.59
CA PRO A 401 -3.19 4.19 -6.19
C PRO A 401 -3.66 5.65 -6.31
N MET A 402 -3.36 6.48 -5.31
CA MET A 402 -3.68 7.90 -5.35
C MET A 402 -2.92 8.66 -6.45
N ALA A 403 -1.66 8.31 -6.70
CA ALA A 403 -0.91 8.89 -7.80
C ALA A 403 -1.47 8.41 -9.15
N LEU A 404 -1.62 7.09 -9.31
CA LEU A 404 -2.09 6.45 -10.56
C LEU A 404 -3.50 6.88 -10.95
N SER A 405 -4.37 7.20 -9.98
CA SER A 405 -5.72 7.70 -10.26
C SER A 405 -5.71 8.92 -11.18
N ARG A 406 -4.71 9.79 -11.07
CA ARG A 406 -4.59 11.00 -11.88
C ARG A 406 -4.24 10.73 -13.34
N LEU A 407 -3.62 9.58 -13.64
CA LEU A 407 -3.36 9.13 -15.01
C LEU A 407 -4.61 8.51 -15.62
N VAL A 408 -5.32 7.67 -14.85
CA VAL A 408 -6.58 7.05 -15.31
C VAL A 408 -7.61 8.12 -15.65
N LEU A 409 -7.71 9.18 -14.83
CA LEU A 409 -8.60 10.32 -15.10
C LEU A 409 -8.10 11.24 -16.24
N GLY A 410 -6.91 11.02 -16.80
CA GLY A 410 -6.40 11.81 -17.93
C GLY A 410 -6.05 13.28 -17.63
N VAL A 411 -5.97 13.66 -16.36
CA VAL A 411 -5.76 15.05 -15.93
C VAL A 411 -4.28 15.42 -15.71
N HIS A 412 -3.39 14.43 -15.74
CA HIS A 412 -1.94 14.58 -15.57
C HIS A 412 -1.17 13.62 -16.46
N TRP A 413 0.04 14.03 -16.86
CA TRP A 413 1.01 13.17 -17.53
C TRP A 413 1.78 12.31 -16.53
N ALA A 414 2.35 11.19 -16.98
CA ALA A 414 3.20 10.34 -16.14
C ALA A 414 4.43 11.10 -15.60
N SER A 415 4.99 12.00 -16.40
CA SER A 415 6.05 12.90 -15.98
C SER A 415 5.65 13.86 -14.86
N ASP A 416 4.39 14.32 -14.82
CA ASP A 416 3.86 15.17 -13.74
C ASP A 416 3.81 14.43 -12.40
N LEU A 417 3.47 13.14 -12.43
CA LEU A 417 3.47 12.27 -11.25
C LEU A 417 4.89 12.05 -10.73
N ILE A 418 5.86 11.79 -11.61
CA ILE A 418 7.26 11.61 -11.21
C ILE A 418 7.79 12.90 -10.59
N GLY A 419 7.55 14.05 -11.22
CA GLY A 419 7.92 15.36 -10.67
C GLY A 419 7.26 15.64 -9.32
N GLY A 420 5.96 15.36 -9.20
CA GLY A 420 5.21 15.49 -7.95
C GLY A 420 5.76 14.57 -6.85
N ALA A 421 6.11 13.33 -7.19
CA ALA A 421 6.68 12.39 -6.23
C ALA A 421 8.05 12.83 -5.73
N LEU A 422 8.92 13.26 -6.63
CA LEU A 422 10.25 13.79 -6.28
C LEU A 422 10.16 15.03 -5.40
N LEU A 423 9.26 15.96 -5.73
CA LEU A 423 8.98 17.15 -4.92
C LEU A 423 8.49 16.76 -3.50
N GLY A 424 7.53 15.83 -3.41
CA GLY A 424 7.02 15.35 -2.14
C GLY A 424 8.10 14.67 -1.28
N LEU A 425 9.01 13.91 -1.90
CA LEU A 425 10.15 13.27 -1.22
C LEU A 425 11.17 14.29 -0.71
N VAL A 426 11.46 15.35 -1.48
CA VAL A 426 12.32 16.47 -1.04
C VAL A 426 11.72 17.12 0.21
N VAL A 427 10.44 17.47 0.18
CA VAL A 427 9.75 18.08 1.33
C VAL A 427 9.76 17.14 2.53
N CYS A 428 9.47 15.85 2.35
CA CYS A 428 9.58 14.85 3.41
C CYS A 428 10.98 14.82 4.05
N ALA A 429 12.02 14.82 3.22
CA ALA A 429 13.40 14.71 3.68
C ALA A 429 13.85 15.96 4.45
N ILE A 430 13.55 17.16 3.94
CA ILE A 430 13.83 18.44 4.61
C ILE A 430 13.11 18.49 5.96
N THR A 431 11.81 18.18 5.97
CA THR A 431 10.99 18.21 7.19
C THR A 431 11.52 17.24 8.23
N ARG A 432 11.93 16.02 7.84
CA ARG A 432 12.51 15.06 8.79
C ARG A 432 13.88 15.47 9.29
N LEU A 433 14.75 16.04 8.44
CA LEU A 433 16.06 16.55 8.85
C LEU A 433 15.94 17.73 9.81
N SER A 434 14.98 18.63 9.56
CA SER A 434 14.69 19.75 10.46
C SER A 434 14.10 19.25 11.78
N TYR A 435 13.04 18.43 11.72
CA TYR A 435 12.31 17.97 12.89
C TYR A 435 13.21 17.25 13.90
N GLN A 436 14.19 16.46 13.43
CA GLN A 436 15.12 15.73 14.28
C GLN A 436 15.83 16.61 15.32
N ARG A 437 16.09 17.89 15.01
CA ARG A 437 16.71 18.86 15.92
C ARG A 437 15.83 19.26 17.09
N PHE A 438 14.52 19.01 16.99
CA PHE A 438 13.50 19.41 17.95
C PHE A 438 12.86 18.22 18.67
N VAL A 439 13.39 17.00 18.47
CA VAL A 439 12.85 15.77 19.09
C VAL A 439 13.28 15.69 20.54
N HIS A 440 12.48 16.28 21.42
CA HIS A 440 12.69 16.18 22.86
C HIS A 440 11.64 15.30 23.55
N VAL A 441 10.48 15.08 22.91
CA VAL A 441 9.39 14.31 23.51
C VAL A 441 8.86 13.26 22.51
N PRO A 442 8.88 11.96 22.84
CA PRO A 442 8.39 10.92 21.95
C PRO A 442 6.89 11.07 21.73
N LEU A 443 6.41 10.86 20.50
CA LEU A 443 4.98 10.99 20.15
C LEU A 443 4.07 9.96 20.83
N THR A 444 4.65 8.97 21.51
CA THR A 444 3.92 7.96 22.30
C THR A 444 3.61 8.46 23.71
N PRO A 445 2.42 8.19 24.27
CA PRO A 445 1.31 7.45 23.65
C PRO A 445 0.52 8.32 22.64
N CYS A 446 0.31 7.80 21.42
CA CYS A 446 -0.51 8.44 20.39
C CYS A 446 -1.84 7.65 20.27
N PRO A 447 -3.00 8.32 20.26
CA PRO A 447 -4.29 7.67 20.16
C PRO A 447 -4.59 7.32 18.69
N TRP A 448 -3.87 6.34 18.14
CA TRP A 448 -3.96 5.95 16.72
C TRP A 448 -5.39 5.60 16.27
N PRO A 449 -6.14 4.72 16.96
CA PRO A 449 -7.45 4.30 16.47
C PRO A 449 -8.47 5.45 16.31
N PRO A 450 -8.70 6.32 17.31
CA PRO A 450 -9.68 7.39 17.15
C PRO A 450 -9.24 8.41 16.09
N LEU A 451 -7.95 8.74 15.98
CA LEU A 451 -7.48 9.69 14.96
C LEU A 451 -7.69 9.16 13.53
N VAL A 452 -7.40 7.88 13.30
CA VAL A 452 -7.67 7.23 12.01
C VAL A 452 -9.17 7.21 11.72
N VAL A 453 -9.99 6.78 12.68
CA VAL A 453 -11.45 6.72 12.50
C VAL A 453 -12.03 8.10 12.23
N THR A 454 -11.65 9.12 12.99
CA THR A 454 -12.11 10.50 12.74
C THR A 454 -11.67 11.01 11.37
N SER A 455 -10.44 10.73 10.94
CA SER A 455 -9.96 11.11 9.60
C SER A 455 -10.78 10.45 8.48
N LEU A 456 -11.11 9.18 8.64
CA LEU A 456 -11.92 8.43 7.67
C LEU A 456 -13.39 8.90 7.67
N LEU A 457 -13.95 9.23 8.83
CA LEU A 457 -15.31 9.78 8.92
C LEU A 457 -15.40 11.17 8.28
N LEU A 458 -14.43 12.05 8.52
CA LEU A 458 -14.37 13.36 7.87
C LEU A 458 -14.18 13.23 6.36
N LEU A 459 -13.34 12.29 5.91
CA LEU A 459 -13.16 12.00 4.50
C LEU A 459 -14.47 11.49 3.87
N ALA A 460 -15.16 10.56 4.51
CA ALA A 460 -16.45 10.05 4.05
C ALA A 460 -17.50 11.17 3.97
N ALA A 461 -17.58 12.03 4.99
CA ALA A 461 -18.46 13.20 4.98
C ALA A 461 -18.13 14.14 3.80
N ARG A 462 -16.85 14.44 3.57
CA ARG A 462 -16.38 15.24 2.44
C ARG A 462 -16.73 14.62 1.08
N ILE A 463 -16.63 13.30 0.94
CA ILE A 463 -16.93 12.62 -0.33
C ILE A 463 -18.43 12.64 -0.61
N VAL A 464 -19.26 12.40 0.41
CA VAL A 464 -20.72 12.33 0.25
C VAL A 464 -21.36 13.72 0.09
N TRP A 465 -20.86 14.73 0.80
CA TRP A 465 -21.53 16.04 0.90
C TRP A 465 -20.91 17.11 0.00
N LEU A 466 -19.65 16.92 -0.43
CA LEU A 466 -18.91 17.87 -1.26
C LEU A 466 -18.24 17.15 -2.46
N PRO A 467 -19.00 16.50 -3.36
CA PRO A 467 -18.45 15.96 -4.59
C PRO A 467 -17.90 17.09 -5.49
N TYR A 468 -17.07 16.74 -6.48
CA TYR A 468 -16.71 17.70 -7.53
C TYR A 468 -18.02 18.21 -8.17
N VAL A 469 -18.19 19.54 -8.22
CA VAL A 469 -19.22 20.20 -9.04
C VAL A 469 -18.65 20.39 -10.44
#